data_AF-A0A944ITT2-F1
#
_entry.id   AF-A0A944ITT2-F1
#
_cell.length_a   1.000
_cell.length_b   1.000
_cell.length_c   1.000
_cell.angle_alpha   90.00
_cell.angle_beta   90.00
_cell.angle_gamma   90.00
#
_symmetry.space_group_name_H-M   'P 1'
#
loop_
_entity.id
_entity.type
_entity.pdbx_description
1 polymer ?
#
loop_
_entity_poly.entity_id
_entity_poly.type
_entity_poly.pdbx_seq_one_letter_code
_entity_poly.pdbx_strand_id
1 'polypeptide(L)'
;MSMTPGCRNRPDIHLVSKPNGKLLDRTVTGLPKDAEFIRSDQNAPAGAMLIMYATRTAESTANHLALVDVTSGVVTETRDASGFAYLPDAVVSPERMIWTESASFSGLTLAVARRGAGDVERIVLGGEGRAMVTLLGDWLMYAQPGGGSASSPSRLYPLTARSLKTGATVKLLEHASGRWIDGGWHLASGRRHLDPGRGHVPDFPRH
;
A
#
# COMPACT_ATOMS: atom_id res chain seq x y z
N MET A 1 40.36 -15.56 8.61
CA MET A 1 39.36 -15.40 9.68
C MET A 1 37.99 -15.55 9.03
N SER A 2 37.38 -16.72 9.18
CA SER A 2 36.02 -16.97 8.67
C SER A 2 35.05 -16.57 9.77
N MET A 3 34.27 -15.50 9.56
CA MET A 3 33.15 -15.18 10.44
C MET A 3 32.06 -16.20 10.19
N THR A 4 31.83 -17.08 11.16
CA THR A 4 30.60 -17.87 11.24
C THR A 4 29.42 -16.88 11.21
N PRO A 5 28.44 -17.01 10.30
CA PRO A 5 27.25 -16.19 10.36
C PRO A 5 26.53 -16.55 11.66
N GLY A 6 26.60 -15.65 12.65
CA GLY A 6 25.85 -15.80 13.87
C GLY A 6 24.37 -15.95 13.52
N CYS A 7 23.76 -17.03 13.99
CA CYS A 7 22.31 -17.17 14.05
C CYS A 7 21.76 -16.00 14.85
N ARG A 8 21.48 -14.88 14.19
CA ARG A 8 20.61 -13.86 14.77
C ARG A 8 19.25 -14.54 14.88
N ASN A 9 18.87 -14.90 16.10
CA ASN A 9 17.48 -15.25 16.42
C ASN A 9 16.66 -14.02 16.05
N ARG A 10 16.09 -14.02 14.84
CA ARG A 10 15.16 -12.97 14.42
C ARG A 10 13.83 -13.27 15.11
N PRO A 11 13.17 -12.25 15.69
CA PRO A 11 11.87 -12.47 16.31
C PRO A 11 10.88 -12.94 15.25
N ASP A 12 10.12 -13.98 15.58
CA ASP A 12 8.98 -14.41 14.79
C ASP A 12 7.95 -13.26 14.68
N ILE A 13 7.15 -13.27 13.62
CA ILE A 13 6.05 -12.32 13.44
C ILE A 13 4.78 -12.95 14.00
N HIS A 14 4.06 -12.22 14.84
CA HIS A 14 2.88 -12.74 15.55
C HIS A 14 1.62 -11.91 15.23
N LEU A 15 0.48 -12.60 15.12
CA LEU A 15 -0.86 -12.02 15.16
C LEU A 15 -1.37 -12.10 16.60
N VAL A 16 -1.64 -10.93 17.18
CA VAL A 16 -2.17 -10.83 18.53
C VAL A 16 -3.58 -10.25 18.48
N SER A 17 -4.53 -10.93 19.13
CA SER A 17 -5.93 -10.53 19.20
C SER A 17 -6.52 -10.86 20.56
N LYS A 18 -7.68 -10.28 20.90
CA LYS A 18 -8.39 -10.53 22.16
C LYS A 18 -9.88 -10.84 21.99
N PRO A 19 -10.27 -11.85 21.19
CA PRO A 19 -11.68 -12.20 21.01
C PRO A 19 -12.30 -12.65 22.33
N ASN A 20 -13.48 -12.12 22.64
CA ASN A 20 -14.24 -12.44 23.87
C ASN A 20 -13.40 -12.32 25.16
N GLY A 21 -12.46 -11.37 25.19
CA GLY A 21 -11.58 -11.14 26.35
C GLY A 21 -10.41 -12.12 26.50
N LYS A 22 -10.31 -13.16 25.68
CA LYS A 22 -9.20 -14.13 25.70
C LYS A 22 -8.08 -13.68 24.78
N LEU A 23 -6.86 -13.55 25.31
CA LEU A 23 -5.67 -13.28 24.49
C LEU A 23 -5.40 -14.48 23.57
N LEU A 24 -5.27 -14.21 22.29
CA LEU A 24 -4.87 -15.14 21.26
C LEU A 24 -3.62 -14.61 20.58
N ASP A 25 -2.55 -15.39 20.65
CA ASP A 25 -1.26 -15.11 20.03
C ASP A 25 -0.94 -16.26 19.07
N ARG A 26 -0.65 -15.93 17.81
CA ARG A 26 -0.37 -16.90 16.75
C ARG A 26 0.81 -16.43 15.91
N THR A 27 1.81 -17.29 15.74
CA THR A 27 2.91 -17.04 14.81
C THR A 27 2.39 -17.02 13.37
N VAL A 28 2.84 -16.03 12.59
CA VAL A 28 2.62 -15.96 11.14
C VAL A 28 3.51 -16.98 10.45
N THR A 29 2.92 -17.80 9.59
CA THR A 29 3.63 -18.87 8.86
C THR A 29 3.64 -18.61 7.35
N GLY A 30 4.60 -19.20 6.64
CA GLY A 30 4.77 -19.01 5.19
C GLY A 30 5.72 -17.88 4.78
N LEU A 31 6.31 -17.17 5.75
CA LEU A 31 7.38 -16.20 5.48
C LEU A 31 8.76 -16.89 5.41
N PRO A 32 9.71 -16.34 4.63
CA PRO A 32 11.10 -16.74 4.69
C PRO A 32 11.68 -16.59 6.11
N LYS A 33 12.63 -17.46 6.48
CA LYS A 33 13.26 -17.42 7.82
C LYS A 33 14.03 -16.12 8.11
N ASP A 34 14.47 -15.43 7.06
CA ASP A 34 15.19 -14.17 7.16
C ASP A 34 14.29 -12.94 7.01
N ALA A 35 12.97 -13.14 6.97
CA ALA A 35 12.00 -12.05 6.90
C ALA A 35 12.12 -11.11 8.11
N GLU A 36 12.22 -9.82 7.84
CA GLU A 36 12.25 -8.75 8.83
C GLU A 36 10.98 -7.95 8.71
N PHE A 37 10.15 -7.97 9.74
CA PHE A 37 8.94 -7.15 9.77
C PHE A 37 9.29 -5.67 9.65
N ILE A 38 8.63 -4.99 8.72
CA ILE A 38 8.77 -3.54 8.55
C ILE A 38 7.53 -2.84 9.10
N ARG A 39 6.35 -3.25 8.63
CA ARG A 39 5.06 -2.73 9.09
C ARG A 39 3.91 -3.62 8.64
N SER A 40 2.73 -3.34 9.17
CA SER A 40 1.45 -3.85 8.67
C SER A 40 0.58 -2.69 8.17
N ASP A 41 -0.28 -3.01 7.21
CA ASP A 41 -1.31 -2.12 6.69
C ASP A 41 -2.67 -2.81 6.79
N GLN A 42 -3.69 -2.04 7.20
CA GLN A 42 -5.06 -2.53 7.33
C GLN A 42 -5.88 -2.36 6.04
N ASN A 43 -5.26 -1.81 4.98
CA ASN A 43 -5.87 -1.63 3.66
C ASN A 43 -6.01 -2.98 2.92
N ALA A 44 -6.70 -3.94 3.52
CA ALA A 44 -6.96 -5.27 2.99
C ALA A 44 -8.42 -5.68 3.26
N PRO A 45 -8.95 -6.68 2.53
CA PRO A 45 -10.28 -7.20 2.80
C PRO A 45 -10.41 -7.72 4.24
N ALA A 46 -11.64 -7.71 4.77
CA ALA A 46 -11.92 -8.22 6.11
C ALA A 46 -11.38 -9.64 6.29
N GLY A 47 -10.72 -9.89 7.43
CA GLY A 47 -10.07 -11.16 7.72
C GLY A 47 -8.67 -11.33 7.11
N ALA A 48 -8.15 -10.33 6.39
CA ALA A 48 -6.79 -10.31 5.89
C ALA A 48 -6.00 -9.12 6.46
N MET A 49 -4.68 -9.26 6.51
CA MET A 49 -3.76 -8.19 6.88
C MET A 49 -2.62 -8.16 5.87
N LEU A 50 -2.30 -6.97 5.35
CA LEU A 50 -1.12 -6.79 4.54
C LEU A 50 0.07 -6.53 5.47
N ILE A 51 1.16 -7.24 5.25
CA ILE A 51 2.43 -6.95 5.91
C ILE A 51 3.48 -6.64 4.87
N MET A 52 4.41 -5.79 5.25
CA MET A 52 5.62 -5.54 4.52
C MET A 52 6.79 -6.08 5.32
N TYR A 53 7.67 -6.77 4.62
CA TYR A 53 8.89 -7.31 5.21
C TYR A 53 10.07 -7.15 4.27
N ALA A 54 11.27 -7.17 4.83
CA ALA A 54 12.50 -7.23 4.06
C ALA A 54 13.17 -8.60 4.22
N THR A 55 13.81 -9.07 3.16
CA THR A 55 14.87 -10.08 3.26
C THR A 55 16.21 -9.39 3.07
N ARG A 56 17.24 -9.84 3.78
CA ARG A 56 18.58 -9.22 3.72
C ARG A 56 19.64 -10.29 3.53
N THR A 57 20.44 -10.14 2.46
CA THR A 57 21.72 -10.84 2.32
C THR A 57 22.85 -9.92 2.75
N ALA A 58 24.11 -10.37 2.61
CA ALA A 58 25.26 -9.49 2.85
C ALA A 58 25.40 -8.39 1.77
N GLU A 59 24.80 -8.60 0.59
CA GLU A 59 24.97 -7.78 -0.60
C GLU A 59 23.72 -6.95 -0.94
N SER A 60 22.53 -7.36 -0.49
CA SER A 60 21.29 -6.69 -0.87
C SER A 60 20.19 -6.76 0.19
N THR A 61 19.24 -5.83 0.08
CA THR A 61 17.95 -5.86 0.78
C THR A 61 16.86 -5.92 -0.28
N ALA A 62 15.95 -6.88 -0.16
CA ALA A 62 14.76 -6.99 -1.00
C ALA A 62 13.52 -6.76 -0.14
N ASN A 63 12.62 -5.90 -0.60
CA ASN A 63 11.37 -5.63 0.09
C ASN A 63 10.26 -6.47 -0.54
N HIS A 64 9.33 -6.90 0.30
CA HIS A 64 8.23 -7.77 -0.08
C HIS A 64 6.94 -7.34 0.59
N LEU A 65 5.84 -7.67 -0.06
CA LEU A 65 4.50 -7.62 0.53
C LEU A 65 4.01 -9.05 0.76
N ALA A 66 3.35 -9.30 1.88
CA ALA A 66 2.65 -10.55 2.13
C ALA A 66 1.22 -10.28 2.63
N LEU A 67 0.26 -11.00 2.07
CA LEU A 67 -1.12 -10.99 2.54
C LEU A 67 -1.34 -12.16 3.50
N VAL A 68 -1.62 -11.84 4.76
CA VAL A 68 -1.81 -12.82 5.83
C VAL A 68 -3.31 -13.01 6.07
N ASP A 69 -3.78 -14.25 6.09
CA ASP A 69 -5.09 -14.58 6.61
C ASP A 69 -5.07 -14.45 8.14
N VAL A 70 -5.86 -13.53 8.68
CA VAL A 70 -5.83 -13.17 10.10
C VAL A 70 -6.39 -14.29 10.98
N THR A 71 -7.25 -15.16 10.44
CA THR A 71 -7.87 -16.26 11.20
C THR A 71 -6.89 -17.41 11.46
N SER A 72 -6.13 -17.78 10.43
CA SER A 72 -5.18 -18.89 10.44
C SER A 72 -3.76 -18.45 10.77
N GLY A 73 -3.37 -17.20 10.48
CA GLY A 73 -1.99 -16.73 10.58
C GLY A 73 -1.11 -17.23 9.43
N VAL A 74 -1.69 -17.56 8.28
CA VAL A 74 -0.95 -18.09 7.12
C VAL A 74 -0.78 -17.00 6.07
N VAL A 75 0.42 -16.87 5.51
CA VAL A 75 0.66 -16.07 4.30
C VAL A 75 -0.02 -16.75 3.11
N THR A 76 -0.94 -16.03 2.48
CA THR A 76 -1.74 -16.51 1.34
C THR A 76 -1.22 -16.00 -0.01
N GLU A 77 -0.46 -14.91 -0.02
CA GLU A 77 0.10 -14.31 -1.21
C GLU A 77 1.34 -13.49 -0.84
N THR A 78 2.38 -13.55 -1.69
CA THR A 78 3.60 -12.76 -1.55
C THR A 78 3.90 -12.04 -2.86
N ARG A 79 4.39 -10.80 -2.78
CA ARG A 79 4.85 -10.01 -3.93
C ARG A 79 6.24 -9.47 -3.70
N ASP A 80 7.10 -9.60 -4.71
CA ASP A 80 8.32 -8.82 -4.78
C ASP A 80 7.93 -7.35 -4.90
N ALA A 81 8.56 -6.56 -4.06
CA ALA A 81 8.33 -5.14 -3.95
C ALA A 81 9.68 -4.41 -3.85
N SER A 82 10.74 -4.95 -4.49
CA SER A 82 12.12 -4.49 -4.32
C SER A 82 12.40 -3.12 -4.95
N GLY A 83 11.45 -2.54 -5.69
CA GLY A 83 11.56 -1.21 -6.33
C GLY A 83 11.45 0.01 -5.39
N PHE A 84 11.70 -0.14 -4.08
CA PHE A 84 11.49 0.91 -3.08
C PHE A 84 12.77 1.61 -2.61
N ALA A 85 12.81 2.93 -2.77
CA ALA A 85 13.68 3.81 -1.96
C ALA A 85 13.00 4.24 -0.64
N TYR A 86 11.67 4.16 -0.56
CA TYR A 86 10.87 4.51 0.60
C TYR A 86 9.82 3.44 0.89
N LEU A 87 9.35 3.37 2.15
CA LEU A 87 8.23 2.51 2.50
C LEU A 87 7.03 2.82 1.57
N PRO A 88 6.56 1.86 0.74
CA PRO A 88 5.41 2.06 -0.15
C PRO A 88 4.16 2.42 0.64
N ASP A 89 3.05 2.76 0.01
CA ASP A 89 1.72 2.51 0.55
C ASP A 89 1.09 1.40 -0.29
N ALA A 90 0.18 0.63 0.27
CA ALA A 90 -0.40 -0.50 -0.42
C ALA A 90 -1.86 -0.74 -0.02
N VAL A 91 -2.61 -1.31 -0.95
CA VAL A 91 -4.03 -1.62 -0.81
C VAL A 91 -4.37 -2.93 -1.52
N VAL A 92 -5.24 -3.71 -0.91
CA VAL A 92 -5.70 -5.00 -1.42
C VAL A 92 -7.22 -4.99 -1.54
N SER A 93 -7.69 -5.51 -2.67
CA SER A 93 -9.09 -5.84 -2.95
C SER A 93 -9.20 -7.35 -3.19
N PRO A 94 -10.42 -7.91 -3.31
CA PRO A 94 -10.60 -9.33 -3.64
C PRO A 94 -9.85 -9.76 -4.90
N GLU A 95 -9.70 -8.87 -5.89
CA GLU A 95 -9.12 -9.18 -7.20
C GLU A 95 -7.71 -8.63 -7.43
N ARG A 96 -7.30 -7.59 -6.69
CA ARG A 96 -6.06 -6.85 -6.98
C ARG A 96 -5.28 -6.49 -5.73
N MET A 97 -3.95 -6.48 -5.86
CA MET A 97 -3.03 -5.87 -4.91
C MET A 97 -2.32 -4.70 -5.62
N ILE A 98 -2.28 -3.54 -4.97
CA ILE A 98 -1.72 -2.32 -5.52
C ILE A 98 -0.77 -1.72 -4.50
N TRP A 99 0.41 -1.27 -4.94
CA TRP A 99 1.39 -0.62 -4.09
C TRP A 99 2.15 0.49 -4.82
N THR A 100 2.72 1.42 -4.07
CA THR A 100 3.54 2.51 -4.63
C THR A 100 5.02 2.15 -4.64
N GLU A 101 5.61 2.06 -5.81
CA GLU A 101 7.06 1.96 -6.00
C GLU A 101 7.66 3.37 -6.15
N SER A 102 8.84 3.61 -5.58
CA SER A 102 9.57 4.85 -5.79
C SER A 102 11.03 4.50 -5.93
N ALA A 103 11.53 4.51 -7.17
CA ALA A 103 12.97 4.58 -7.36
C ALA A 103 13.42 6.02 -7.10
N SER A 104 14.59 6.18 -6.51
CA SER A 104 15.11 7.45 -5.98
C SER A 104 15.22 8.58 -7.02
N PHE A 105 15.07 8.28 -8.32
CA PHE A 105 15.25 9.26 -9.40
C PHE A 105 14.24 9.20 -10.56
N SER A 106 13.42 8.15 -10.68
CA SER A 106 12.42 8.04 -11.77
C SER A 106 11.00 8.42 -11.33
N GLY A 107 10.84 8.81 -10.07
CA GLY A 107 9.58 9.23 -9.48
C GLY A 107 8.67 8.08 -9.06
N LEU A 108 7.50 8.46 -8.56
CA LEU A 108 6.52 7.51 -8.05
C LEU A 108 5.90 6.67 -9.17
N THR A 109 5.80 5.37 -8.93
CA THR A 109 5.16 4.37 -9.80
C THR A 109 4.11 3.63 -9.00
N LEU A 110 2.96 3.33 -9.62
CA LEU A 110 1.99 2.40 -9.08
C LEU A 110 2.23 1.03 -9.69
N ALA A 111 2.40 0.03 -8.85
CA ALA A 111 2.37 -1.36 -9.25
C ALA A 111 0.98 -1.93 -8.99
N VAL A 112 0.39 -2.53 -10.01
CA VAL A 112 -0.96 -3.12 -9.98
C VAL A 112 -0.85 -4.58 -10.38
N ALA A 113 -1.15 -5.49 -9.45
CA ALA A 113 -1.14 -6.91 -9.70
C ALA A 113 -2.53 -7.50 -9.52
N ARG A 114 -2.93 -8.39 -10.44
CA ARG A 114 -4.10 -9.25 -10.22
C ARG A 114 -3.72 -10.34 -9.22
N ARG A 115 -4.58 -10.56 -8.23
CA ARG A 115 -4.37 -11.62 -7.22
C ARG A 115 -4.31 -12.99 -7.88
N GLY A 116 -3.36 -13.80 -7.42
CA GLY A 116 -3.08 -15.13 -7.98
C GLY A 116 -2.38 -15.16 -9.35
N ALA A 117 -2.19 -14.01 -10.01
CA ALA A 117 -1.41 -13.92 -11.25
C ALA A 117 0.02 -13.41 -10.98
N GLY A 118 1.00 -13.80 -11.80
CA GLY A 118 2.39 -13.35 -11.64
C GLY A 118 2.66 -11.92 -12.14
N ASP A 119 1.87 -11.43 -13.09
CA ASP A 119 2.12 -10.17 -13.78
C ASP A 119 1.82 -8.94 -12.92
N VAL A 120 2.67 -7.92 -13.08
CA VAL A 120 2.56 -6.62 -12.41
C VAL A 120 2.59 -5.51 -13.47
N GLU A 121 1.50 -4.76 -13.58
CA GLU A 121 1.45 -3.54 -14.39
C GLU A 121 2.09 -2.39 -13.60
N ARG A 122 2.96 -1.61 -14.24
CA ARG A 122 3.61 -0.45 -13.63
C ARG A 122 3.18 0.84 -14.32
N ILE A 123 2.60 1.75 -13.55
CA ILE A 123 2.08 3.03 -14.02
C ILE A 123 2.90 4.15 -13.40
N VAL A 124 3.69 4.86 -14.22
CA VAL A 124 4.48 5.99 -13.75
C VAL A 124 3.55 7.18 -13.47
N LEU A 125 3.55 7.64 -12.22
CA LEU A 125 2.84 8.86 -11.80
C LEU A 125 3.75 10.10 -11.86
N GLY A 126 5.07 9.88 -11.83
CA GLY A 126 6.05 10.95 -11.69
C GLY A 126 5.99 11.59 -10.30
N GLY A 127 6.71 12.71 -10.14
CA GLY A 127 6.85 13.36 -8.84
C GLY A 127 7.73 12.57 -7.86
N GLU A 128 8.12 13.22 -6.78
CA GLU A 128 9.01 12.66 -5.76
C GLU A 128 8.27 12.44 -4.44
N GLY A 129 8.78 11.50 -3.64
CA GLY A 129 8.31 11.25 -2.28
C GLY A 129 7.33 10.08 -2.19
N ARG A 130 6.46 10.13 -1.18
CA ARG A 130 5.51 9.06 -0.85
C ARG A 130 4.10 9.51 -1.23
N ALA A 131 3.37 8.65 -1.94
CA ALA A 131 1.92 8.78 -2.03
C ALA A 131 1.24 7.72 -1.19
N MET A 132 0.08 8.09 -0.68
CA MET A 132 -0.84 7.16 -0.08
C MET A 132 -1.85 6.69 -1.13
N VAL A 133 -2.33 5.45 -1.01
CA VAL A 133 -3.26 4.82 -1.95
C VAL A 133 -4.44 4.17 -1.24
N THR A 134 -5.60 4.15 -1.90
CA THR A 134 -6.78 3.42 -1.43
C THR A 134 -7.69 3.04 -2.61
N LEU A 135 -8.67 2.18 -2.37
CA LEU A 135 -9.62 1.72 -3.38
C LEU A 135 -11.05 2.13 -3.03
N LEU A 136 -11.80 2.57 -4.05
CA LEU A 136 -13.24 2.79 -4.00
C LEU A 136 -13.88 2.16 -5.24
N GLY A 137 -14.41 0.95 -5.07
CA GLY A 137 -14.81 0.11 -6.20
C GLY A 137 -13.64 -0.11 -7.16
N ASP A 138 -13.85 0.20 -8.44
CA ASP A 138 -12.83 0.09 -9.50
C ASP A 138 -11.91 1.31 -9.62
N TRP A 139 -11.99 2.26 -8.69
CA TRP A 139 -11.17 3.47 -8.69
C TRP A 139 -10.06 3.37 -7.65
N LEU A 140 -8.83 3.54 -8.12
CA LEU A 140 -7.66 3.77 -7.28
C LEU A 140 -7.56 5.25 -6.97
N MET A 141 -7.61 5.60 -5.69
CA MET A 141 -7.33 6.94 -5.22
C MET A 141 -5.90 7.05 -4.74
N TYR A 142 -5.22 8.13 -5.10
CA TYR A 142 -3.87 8.41 -4.64
C TYR A 142 -3.63 9.90 -4.41
N ALA A 143 -2.77 10.21 -3.45
CA ALA A 143 -2.28 11.56 -3.17
C ALA A 143 -0.98 11.52 -2.37
N GLN A 144 -0.12 12.51 -2.57
CA GLN A 144 0.97 12.85 -1.66
C GLN A 144 0.39 13.78 -0.58
N PRO A 145 0.43 13.39 0.71
CA PRO A 145 -0.08 14.24 1.78
C PRO A 145 0.81 15.46 1.98
N GLY A 146 0.24 16.53 2.55
CA GLY A 146 1.00 17.73 2.96
C GLY A 146 1.09 18.84 1.91
N GLY A 147 0.36 18.72 0.79
CA GLY A 147 0.37 19.74 -0.26
C GLY A 147 -0.05 21.14 0.18
N GLY A 148 -0.87 21.26 1.23
CA GLY A 148 -1.32 22.55 1.75
C GLY A 148 -0.23 23.36 2.49
N SER A 149 0.89 22.74 2.87
CA SER A 149 2.00 23.37 3.58
C SER A 149 3.33 23.23 2.84
N ALA A 150 3.32 22.70 1.62
CA ALA A 150 4.52 22.44 0.86
C ALA A 150 5.11 23.72 0.28
N SER A 151 6.44 23.87 0.35
CA SER A 151 7.17 24.99 -0.27
C SER A 151 7.46 24.78 -1.76
N SER A 152 7.31 23.55 -2.26
CA SER A 152 7.55 23.19 -3.67
C SER A 152 6.31 22.51 -4.25
N PRO A 153 5.92 22.77 -5.50
CA PRO A 153 4.76 22.13 -6.11
C PRO A 153 5.02 20.64 -6.38
N SER A 154 4.00 19.81 -6.22
CA SER A 154 4.00 18.40 -6.64
C SER A 154 2.71 18.08 -7.38
N ARG A 155 2.83 17.35 -8.49
CA ARG A 155 1.67 16.83 -9.25
C ARG A 155 0.89 15.77 -8.47
N LEU A 156 1.46 15.26 -7.37
CA LEU A 156 0.83 14.26 -6.52
C LEU A 156 0.03 14.87 -5.36
N TYR A 157 0.12 16.17 -5.09
CA TYR A 157 -0.68 16.78 -4.00
C TYR A 157 -2.19 16.69 -4.18
N PRO A 158 -2.74 16.82 -5.41
CA PRO A 158 -4.16 16.63 -5.60
C PRO A 158 -4.58 15.19 -5.31
N LEU A 159 -5.73 15.04 -4.65
CA LEU A 159 -6.37 13.73 -4.56
C LEU A 159 -6.88 13.36 -5.95
N THR A 160 -6.31 12.31 -6.52
CA THR A 160 -6.66 11.84 -7.87
C THR A 160 -7.26 10.45 -7.78
N ALA A 161 -8.40 10.24 -8.44
CA ALA A 161 -8.96 8.93 -8.69
C ALA A 161 -8.57 8.47 -10.10
N ARG A 162 -8.13 7.23 -10.25
CA ARG A 162 -7.82 6.57 -11.53
C ARG A 162 -8.67 5.32 -11.68
N SER A 163 -9.40 5.22 -12.78
CA SER A 163 -10.13 4.01 -13.14
C SER A 163 -9.16 2.89 -13.45
N LEU A 164 -9.29 1.76 -12.75
CA LEU A 164 -8.52 0.56 -13.03
C LEU A 164 -9.01 -0.21 -14.26
N LYS A 165 -10.15 0.20 -14.83
CA LYS A 165 -10.73 -0.39 -16.05
C LYS A 165 -10.30 0.35 -17.30
N THR A 166 -10.27 1.68 -17.26
CA THR A 166 -10.05 2.53 -18.44
C THR A 166 -8.79 3.37 -18.36
N GLY A 167 -8.15 3.47 -17.19
CA GLY A 167 -7.02 4.37 -16.96
C GLY A 167 -7.40 5.84 -16.84
N ALA A 168 -8.68 6.20 -17.01
CA ALA A 168 -9.16 7.57 -16.88
C ALA A 168 -8.86 8.13 -15.48
N THR A 169 -8.45 9.39 -15.41
CA THR A 169 -8.13 10.08 -14.15
C THR A 169 -9.08 11.24 -13.89
N VAL A 170 -9.44 11.45 -12.62
CA VAL A 170 -10.28 12.55 -12.15
C VAL A 170 -9.64 13.17 -10.92
N LYS A 171 -9.42 14.49 -10.94
CA LYS A 171 -8.99 15.25 -9.77
C LYS A 171 -10.19 15.49 -8.86
N LEU A 172 -10.11 15.06 -7.60
CA LEU A 172 -11.17 15.19 -6.61
C LEU A 172 -10.96 16.38 -5.67
N LEU A 173 -9.71 16.65 -5.28
CA LEU A 173 -9.32 17.76 -4.39
C LEU A 173 -7.96 18.33 -4.81
N GLU A 174 -7.73 19.62 -4.58
CA GLU A 174 -6.43 20.26 -4.88
C GLU A 174 -5.31 19.78 -3.96
N HIS A 175 -5.64 19.48 -2.71
CA HIS A 175 -4.70 18.97 -1.71
C HIS A 175 -5.39 17.95 -0.83
N ALA A 176 -4.71 16.82 -0.59
CA ALA A 176 -5.08 15.90 0.48
C ALA A 176 -4.32 16.26 1.76
N SER A 177 -5.07 16.46 2.84
CA SER A 177 -4.55 16.45 4.21
C SER A 177 -5.30 15.37 4.98
N GLY A 178 -4.57 14.41 5.54
CA GLY A 178 -5.15 13.32 6.31
C GLY A 178 -4.41 11.99 6.13
N ARG A 179 -4.75 11.05 7.02
CA ARG A 179 -4.45 9.63 6.90
C ARG A 179 -5.74 8.91 6.56
N TRP A 180 -5.64 7.83 5.78
CA TRP A 180 -6.72 6.88 5.62
C TRP A 180 -7.00 6.19 6.97
N ILE A 181 -8.27 6.09 7.35
CA ILE A 181 -8.71 5.38 8.55
C ILE A 181 -9.59 4.22 8.09
N ASP A 182 -9.42 3.09 8.74
CA ASP A 182 -10.12 1.83 8.47
C ASP A 182 -11.66 1.98 8.49
N GLY A 183 -12.35 1.20 7.65
CA GLY A 183 -13.81 1.10 7.65
C GLY A 183 -14.56 1.82 6.52
N GLY A 184 -13.90 2.17 5.42
CA GLY A 184 -14.54 2.76 4.24
C GLY A 184 -14.84 4.26 4.34
N TRP A 185 -14.37 4.92 5.41
CA TRP A 185 -14.55 6.36 5.61
C TRP A 185 -13.28 7.13 5.25
N HIS A 186 -13.36 7.96 4.22
CA HIS A 186 -12.27 8.84 3.82
C HIS A 186 -12.46 10.22 4.46
N LEU A 187 -11.60 10.59 5.41
CA LEU A 187 -11.50 11.98 5.85
C LEU A 187 -10.39 12.67 5.05
N ALA A 188 -10.80 13.40 4.02
CA ALA A 188 -9.92 14.29 3.28
C ALA A 188 -10.39 15.73 3.49
N SER A 189 -9.48 16.61 3.91
CA SER A 189 -9.75 18.05 3.95
C SER A 189 -8.94 18.76 2.87
N GLY A 190 -9.61 19.60 2.08
CA GLY A 190 -9.03 20.33 0.96
C GLY A 190 -10.00 21.37 0.40
N ARG A 191 -9.48 22.36 -0.33
CA ARG A 191 -10.33 23.31 -1.07
C ARG A 191 -10.85 22.61 -2.33
N ARG A 192 -12.17 22.62 -2.56
CA ARG A 192 -12.75 22.18 -3.83
C ARG A 192 -12.43 23.23 -4.90
N HIS A 193 -11.97 22.76 -6.05
CA HIS A 193 -12.15 23.46 -7.31
C HIS A 193 -13.18 22.68 -8.11
N LEU A 194 -14.40 23.21 -8.23
CA LEU A 194 -15.35 22.72 -9.22
C LEU A 194 -14.98 23.45 -10.52
N ASP A 195 -14.31 22.75 -11.43
CA ASP A 195 -14.23 23.21 -12.82
C ASP A 195 -15.66 23.10 -13.41
N PRO A 196 -16.28 24.19 -13.88
CA PRO A 196 -17.59 24.12 -14.53
C PRO A 196 -17.55 23.45 -15.91
N GLY A 197 -16.38 23.05 -16.42
CA GLY A 197 -16.22 22.33 -17.68
C GLY A 197 -16.50 20.82 -17.59
N ARG A 198 -17.76 20.40 -17.77
CA ARG A 198 -18.18 19.02 -18.15
C ARG A 198 -17.39 17.87 -17.47
N GLY A 199 -17.27 17.88 -16.16
CA GLY A 199 -16.87 16.70 -15.39
C GLY A 199 -18.10 15.88 -15.01
N HIS A 200 -18.37 14.78 -15.72
CA HIS A 200 -19.29 13.77 -15.21
C HIS A 200 -18.66 13.22 -13.92
N VAL A 201 -19.23 13.58 -12.77
CA VAL A 201 -18.87 12.92 -11.50
C VAL A 201 -19.26 11.45 -11.67
N PRO A 202 -18.33 10.49 -11.58
CA PRO A 202 -18.70 9.10 -11.62
C PRO A 202 -19.68 8.85 -10.46
N ASP A 203 -20.85 8.29 -10.76
CA ASP A 203 -21.72 7.76 -9.71
C ASP A 203 -20.96 6.63 -9.02
N PHE A 204 -20.42 6.91 -7.84
CA PHE A 204 -19.88 5.88 -6.98
C PHE A 204 -21.05 5.08 -6.44
N PRO A 205 -21.10 3.75 -6.65
CA PRO A 205 -22.14 2.93 -6.05
C PRO A 205 -22.08 3.10 -4.52
N ARG A 206 -23.22 3.45 -3.92
CA ARG A 206 -23.38 3.44 -2.47
C ARG A 206 -23.42 1.97 -2.04
N HIS A 207 -22.45 1.54 -1.25
CA HIS A 207 -22.46 0.23 -0.58
C HIS A 207 -23.01 0.36 0.83
#